data_AF-A6URM9-F1
#
_entry.id   AF-A6URM9-F1
#
_cell.length_a   1.000
_cell.length_b   1.000
_cell.length_c   1.000
_cell.angle_alpha   90.00
_cell.angle_beta   90.00
_cell.angle_gamma   90.00
#
_symmetry.space_group_name_H-M   'P 1'
#
loop_
_entity.id
_entity.type
_entity.pdbx_description
1 polymer ?
#
loop_
_entity_poly.entity_id
_entity_poly.type
_entity_poly.pdbx_seq_one_letter_code
_entity_poly.pdbx_strand_id
1 'polypeptide(L)'
;MYLSQSTTTLVLILMLTATLTYHTLDLQRNQVLTEMEASSIDLKSSSLEHVIETSIPVIFNKALNDAQLENIGRYNGGNSNPFFSTPEDVLFYLKNETEKTIVKNYIENVTSEYSKSGYNVTYNFNITNISMVDGFTFKINYDFYYKIDRNDGNVFKEQNISSFKYSTAKTVLDSYQYIKPTYVGIINVSNPNNQILNDFQVKVVFNSTNFNYAVEPTGEGLRFFDSNGNYVPYWVELWDYNVTTNKERISILWLKVPEMPQNTNTSIYIVSTYPKISESNGNLVFEMFDDFEDTNSKYTKWTETRGTWTYASSDNPFQNSKYNQKMVQCLNAPAVSRMISRNNISLTNYTIEVDSKGMHTQSGNNVAYTFLGFFGNPQYYGYTTRHPDAYYSLDLGGRVNSGSNHALHISGGEVSWRSSSNYNDRQYLIISRTEPVKTVTGIPSGIPSEISYVTRPQVTSSSSNTPQKNIWYRTKVQIVGNTVSGKYVTNANYILQNEPNWMITTTVNSNNQYGSYFAIGTSRGGTNTQNIYFDNFRVRKYAAIEPTSKVYPLSKTIGLNYISPKRSDGTKYTLSTDYSIYYEEADGYPSIIDRLAGKDVKTWNLGYGIKLMGY
;
A
#
# COMPACT_ATOMS: atom_id res chain seq x y z
N MET A 1 95.51 -33.00 52.31
CA MET A 1 94.26 -33.35 53.03
C MET A 1 93.34 -32.15 53.22
N TYR A 2 93.82 -31.00 53.73
CA TYR A 2 92.96 -29.81 53.96
C TYR A 2 92.38 -29.17 52.69
N LEU A 3 93.08 -29.22 51.54
CA LEU A 3 92.58 -28.64 50.29
C LEU A 3 91.35 -29.41 49.73
N SER A 4 91.32 -30.75 49.84
CA SER A 4 90.20 -31.55 49.29
C SER A 4 88.94 -31.47 50.13
N GLN A 5 89.06 -31.31 51.45
CA GLN A 5 87.90 -31.09 52.33
C GLN A 5 87.27 -29.72 52.08
N SER A 6 88.05 -28.64 51.98
CA SER A 6 87.50 -27.29 51.69
C SER A 6 86.82 -27.20 50.32
N THR A 7 87.38 -27.82 49.28
CA THR A 7 86.74 -27.87 47.96
C THR A 7 85.47 -28.70 47.97
N THR A 8 85.44 -29.82 48.70
CA THR A 8 84.22 -30.65 48.85
C THR A 8 83.13 -29.88 49.60
N THR A 9 83.48 -29.18 50.68
CA THR A 9 82.53 -28.32 51.42
C THR A 9 81.99 -27.19 50.55
N LEU A 10 82.83 -26.54 49.73
CA LEU A 10 82.40 -25.49 48.80
C LEU A 10 81.44 -26.03 47.74
N VAL A 11 81.71 -27.22 47.19
CA VAL A 11 80.82 -27.88 46.22
C VAL A 11 79.49 -28.27 46.86
N LEU A 12 79.50 -28.77 48.10
CA LEU A 12 78.28 -29.08 48.85
C LEU A 12 77.46 -27.83 49.17
N ILE A 13 78.11 -26.72 49.54
CA ILE A 13 77.44 -25.42 49.73
C ILE A 13 76.84 -24.92 48.41
N LEU A 14 77.57 -25.01 47.30
CA LEU A 14 77.06 -24.65 45.96
C LEU A 14 75.84 -25.50 45.57
N MET A 15 75.90 -26.82 45.78
CA MET A 15 74.74 -27.69 45.51
C MET A 15 73.56 -27.39 46.43
N LEU A 16 73.81 -27.15 47.73
CA LEU A 16 72.76 -26.74 48.67
C LEU A 16 72.12 -25.41 48.25
N THR A 17 72.93 -24.42 47.87
CA THR A 17 72.47 -23.09 47.45
C THR A 17 71.67 -23.17 46.14
N ALA A 18 72.13 -23.98 45.18
CA ALA A 18 71.40 -24.23 43.93
C ALA A 18 70.05 -24.93 44.19
N THR A 19 70.03 -25.92 45.09
CA THR A 19 68.81 -26.64 45.47
C THR A 19 67.82 -25.74 46.19
N LEU A 20 68.29 -24.90 47.13
CA LEU A 20 67.46 -23.91 47.82
C LEU A 20 66.89 -22.86 46.85
N THR A 21 67.71 -22.38 45.90
CA THR A 21 67.26 -21.44 44.86
C THR A 21 66.20 -22.06 43.96
N TYR A 22 66.40 -23.31 43.52
CA TYR A 22 65.43 -24.03 42.71
C TYR A 22 64.11 -24.23 43.45
N HIS A 23 64.15 -24.67 44.71
CA HIS A 23 62.94 -24.80 45.52
C HIS A 23 62.22 -23.47 45.73
N THR A 24 62.96 -22.37 45.93
CA THR A 24 62.37 -21.03 46.08
C THR A 24 61.69 -20.58 44.80
N LEU A 25 62.32 -20.77 43.64
CA LEU A 25 61.73 -20.44 42.34
C LEU A 25 60.50 -21.29 42.02
N ASP A 26 60.54 -22.57 42.35
CA ASP A 26 59.40 -23.47 42.16
C ASP A 26 58.22 -23.08 43.06
N LEU A 27 58.47 -22.72 44.33
CA LEU A 27 57.46 -22.18 45.23
C LEU A 27 56.86 -20.86 44.71
N GLN A 28 57.68 -19.91 44.26
CA GLN A 28 57.20 -18.64 43.68
C GLN A 28 56.40 -18.86 42.39
N ARG A 29 56.84 -19.77 41.52
CA ARG A 29 56.11 -20.15 40.31
C ARG A 29 54.74 -20.71 40.65
N ASN A 30 54.66 -21.62 41.63
CA ASN A 30 53.39 -22.21 42.05
C ASN A 30 52.44 -21.17 42.67
N GLN A 31 52.98 -20.20 43.43
CA GLN A 31 52.20 -19.07 43.95
C GLN A 31 51.63 -18.22 42.81
N VAL A 32 52.45 -17.80 41.84
CA VAL A 32 52.01 -16.99 40.69
C VAL A 32 50.96 -17.73 39.85
N LEU A 33 51.14 -19.02 39.59
CA LEU A 33 50.15 -19.82 38.85
C LEU A 33 48.81 -19.88 39.60
N THR A 34 48.83 -20.07 40.91
CA THR A 34 47.61 -20.09 41.75
C THR A 34 46.91 -18.73 41.73
N GLU A 35 47.65 -17.62 41.84
CA GLU A 35 47.10 -16.25 41.77
C GLU A 35 46.51 -15.92 40.39
N MET A 36 47.16 -16.34 39.31
CA MET A 36 46.66 -16.20 37.94
C MET A 36 45.36 -16.98 37.74
N GLU A 37 45.28 -18.20 38.28
CA GLU A 37 44.07 -19.03 38.22
C GLU A 37 42.93 -18.41 39.02
N ALA A 38 43.19 -17.94 40.24
CA ALA A 38 42.22 -17.23 41.06
C ALA A 38 41.70 -15.97 40.35
N SER A 39 42.58 -15.17 39.75
CA SER A 39 42.21 -13.97 38.98
C SER A 39 41.36 -14.30 37.75
N SER A 40 41.67 -15.40 37.06
CA SER A 40 40.90 -15.87 35.91
C SER A 40 39.48 -16.30 36.31
N ILE A 41 39.35 -17.04 37.42
CA ILE A 41 38.06 -17.43 37.99
C ILE A 41 37.26 -16.19 38.39
N ASP A 42 37.92 -15.19 38.97
CA ASP A 42 37.28 -13.94 39.39
C ASP A 42 36.68 -13.17 38.19
N LEU A 43 37.44 -13.03 37.10
CA LEU A 43 36.97 -12.40 35.86
C LEU A 43 35.79 -13.15 35.23
N LYS A 44 35.84 -14.49 35.25
CA LYS A 44 34.76 -15.35 34.75
C LYS A 44 33.49 -15.23 35.58
N SER A 45 33.65 -15.19 36.90
CA SER A 45 32.59 -14.91 37.87
C SER A 45 31.92 -13.57 37.59
N SER A 46 32.68 -12.48 37.48
CA SER A 46 32.11 -11.15 37.18
C SER A 46 31.41 -11.09 35.82
N SER A 47 31.95 -11.79 34.83
CA SER A 47 31.33 -11.88 33.49
C SER A 47 29.98 -12.59 33.55
N LEU A 48 29.90 -13.69 34.29
CA LEU A 48 28.67 -14.47 34.46
C LEU A 48 27.60 -13.66 35.21
N GLU A 49 27.98 -12.97 36.29
CA GLU A 49 27.10 -12.06 37.02
C GLU A 49 26.55 -10.94 36.11
N HIS A 50 27.43 -10.31 35.32
CA HIS A 50 27.03 -9.23 34.41
C HIS A 50 26.04 -9.69 33.33
N VAL A 51 26.23 -10.90 32.79
CA VAL A 51 25.32 -11.49 31.80
C VAL A 51 23.93 -11.69 32.39
N ILE A 52 23.82 -12.16 33.64
CA ILE A 52 22.54 -12.29 34.34
C ILE A 52 21.89 -10.92 34.53
N GLU A 53 22.65 -9.98 35.05
CA GLU A 53 22.15 -8.64 35.36
C GLU A 53 21.61 -7.89 34.13
N THR A 54 22.23 -8.07 32.97
CA THR A 54 21.87 -7.39 31.72
C THR A 54 20.81 -8.12 30.92
N SER A 55 20.70 -9.45 31.04
CA SER A 55 19.72 -10.25 30.29
C SER A 55 18.31 -10.18 30.88
N ILE A 56 18.17 -10.10 32.21
CA ILE A 56 16.86 -10.13 32.89
C ILE A 56 15.84 -9.14 32.30
N PRO A 57 16.13 -7.83 32.14
CA PRO A 57 15.14 -6.88 31.62
C PRO A 57 14.76 -7.13 30.15
N VAL A 58 15.71 -7.61 29.34
CA VAL A 58 15.47 -7.86 27.91
C VAL A 58 14.59 -9.10 27.73
N ILE A 59 14.93 -10.18 28.44
CA ILE A 59 14.23 -11.45 28.32
C ILE A 59 12.85 -11.40 28.97
N PHE A 60 12.70 -10.72 30.11
CA PHE A 60 11.39 -10.52 30.72
C PHE A 60 10.42 -9.79 29.77
N ASN A 61 10.89 -8.74 29.10
CA ASN A 61 10.08 -8.02 28.10
C ASN A 61 9.67 -8.92 26.92
N LYS A 62 10.56 -9.81 26.48
CA LYS A 62 10.23 -10.80 25.45
C LYS A 62 9.15 -11.78 25.94
N ALA A 63 9.30 -12.34 27.14
CA ALA A 63 8.31 -13.27 27.72
C ALA A 63 6.92 -12.61 27.87
N LEU A 64 6.89 -11.32 28.26
CA LEU A 64 5.67 -10.53 28.33
C LEU A 64 4.99 -10.37 26.97
N ASN A 65 5.76 -10.04 25.92
CA ASN A 65 5.25 -9.90 24.56
C ASN A 65 4.75 -11.22 23.98
N ASP A 66 5.48 -12.32 24.19
CA ASP A 66 5.11 -13.66 23.70
C ASP A 66 3.79 -14.13 24.35
N ALA A 67 3.61 -13.87 25.65
CA ALA A 67 2.36 -14.18 26.36
C ALA A 67 1.15 -13.45 25.76
N GLN A 68 1.33 -12.20 25.34
CA GLN A 68 0.29 -11.40 24.68
C GLN A 68 -0.06 -11.95 23.30
N LEU A 69 0.96 -12.29 22.50
CA LEU A 69 0.76 -12.87 21.16
C LEU A 69 0.06 -14.23 21.22
N GLU A 70 0.42 -15.08 22.18
CA GLU A 70 -0.21 -16.39 22.35
C GLU A 70 -1.70 -16.24 22.72
N ASN A 71 -2.03 -15.30 23.61
CA ASN A 71 -3.42 -15.02 23.96
C ASN A 71 -4.24 -14.55 22.75
N ILE A 72 -3.67 -13.68 21.91
CA ILE A 72 -4.28 -13.22 20.65
C ILE A 72 -4.45 -14.38 19.66
N GLY A 73 -3.41 -15.19 19.48
CA GLY A 73 -3.41 -16.32 18.55
C GLY A 73 -4.48 -17.36 18.90
N ARG A 74 -4.63 -17.68 20.19
CA ARG A 74 -5.66 -18.62 20.66
C ARG A 74 -7.08 -18.09 20.43
N TYR A 75 -7.30 -16.81 20.72
CA TYR A 75 -8.60 -16.18 20.50
C TYR A 75 -8.96 -16.16 18.99
N ASN A 76 -8.04 -15.74 18.13
CA ASN A 76 -8.24 -15.76 16.67
C ASN A 76 -8.40 -17.19 16.10
N GLY A 77 -7.86 -18.19 16.78
CA GLY A 77 -8.09 -19.61 16.50
C GLY A 77 -9.44 -20.15 16.96
N GLY A 78 -10.34 -19.30 17.47
CA GLY A 78 -11.68 -19.67 17.93
C GLY A 78 -11.74 -20.23 19.36
N ASN A 79 -10.66 -20.11 20.15
CA ASN A 79 -10.65 -20.55 21.54
C ASN A 79 -11.20 -19.46 22.47
N SER A 80 -12.29 -19.75 23.16
CA SER A 80 -12.93 -18.85 24.12
C SER A 80 -12.34 -18.93 25.53
N ASN A 81 -11.49 -19.92 25.83
CA ASN A 81 -10.90 -20.07 27.15
C ASN A 81 -9.70 -19.13 27.29
N PRO A 82 -9.59 -18.40 28.42
CA PRO A 82 -8.50 -17.47 28.61
C PRO A 82 -7.17 -18.23 28.69
N PHE A 83 -6.12 -17.68 28.08
CA PHE A 83 -4.78 -18.28 28.11
C PHE A 83 -4.23 -18.41 29.55
N PHE A 84 -4.60 -17.48 30.42
CA PHE A 84 -4.32 -17.53 31.85
C PHE A 84 -5.63 -17.48 32.64
N SER A 85 -5.70 -18.13 33.80
CA SER A 85 -6.92 -18.11 34.64
C SER A 85 -6.78 -17.20 35.86
N THR A 86 -5.57 -17.06 36.41
CA THR A 86 -5.28 -16.20 37.58
C THR A 86 -4.08 -15.26 37.34
N PRO A 87 -3.81 -14.28 38.21
CA PRO A 87 -2.55 -13.55 38.22
C PRO A 87 -1.34 -14.45 38.51
N GLU A 88 -1.51 -15.47 39.35
CA GLU A 88 -0.46 -16.44 39.66
C GLU A 88 -0.01 -17.19 38.41
N ASP A 89 -0.94 -17.57 37.51
CA ASP A 89 -0.61 -18.21 36.23
C ASP A 89 0.26 -17.31 35.34
N VAL A 90 -0.08 -16.01 35.28
CA VAL A 90 0.67 -15.01 34.51
C VAL A 90 2.07 -14.87 35.09
N LEU A 91 2.18 -14.67 36.40
CA LEU A 91 3.46 -14.52 37.07
C LEU A 91 4.31 -15.79 36.95
N PHE A 92 3.70 -16.96 37.06
CA PHE A 92 4.37 -18.25 36.89
C PHE A 92 4.92 -18.42 35.47
N TYR A 93 4.11 -18.12 34.44
CA TYR A 93 4.55 -18.14 33.05
C TYR A 93 5.71 -17.18 32.81
N LEU A 94 5.59 -15.92 33.27
CA LEU A 94 6.63 -14.92 33.08
C LEU A 94 7.93 -15.29 33.80
N LYS A 95 7.86 -15.84 35.02
CA LYS A 95 9.04 -16.35 35.74
C LYS A 95 9.70 -17.46 34.95
N ASN A 96 8.96 -18.53 34.64
CA ASN A 96 9.51 -19.71 33.99
C ASN A 96 10.09 -19.42 32.61
N GLU A 97 9.38 -18.70 31.75
CA GLU A 97 9.89 -18.40 30.40
C GLU A 97 11.09 -17.46 30.44
N THR A 98 11.14 -16.54 31.41
CA THR A 98 12.31 -15.68 31.60
C THR A 98 13.52 -16.50 32.09
N GLU A 99 13.35 -17.31 33.13
CA GLU A 99 14.38 -18.20 33.70
C GLU A 99 14.92 -19.17 32.65
N LYS A 100 14.04 -19.94 32.03
CA LYS A 100 14.36 -20.92 30.99
C LYS A 100 15.15 -20.31 29.85
N THR A 101 14.73 -19.13 29.39
CA THR A 101 15.40 -18.44 28.27
C THR A 101 16.77 -17.92 28.68
N ILE A 102 16.93 -17.37 29.90
CA ILE A 102 18.22 -16.93 30.42
C ILE A 102 19.18 -18.11 30.58
N VAL A 103 18.73 -19.19 31.22
CA VAL A 103 19.54 -20.40 31.43
C VAL A 103 20.02 -20.94 30.08
N LYS A 104 19.08 -21.21 29.16
CA LYS A 104 19.38 -21.82 27.88
C LYS A 104 20.24 -20.95 26.96
N ASN A 105 19.90 -19.67 26.81
CA ASN A 105 20.54 -18.83 25.80
C ASN A 105 21.79 -18.11 26.31
N TYR A 106 21.96 -17.99 27.63
CA TYR A 106 23.07 -17.24 28.22
C TYR A 106 23.93 -18.11 29.15
N ILE A 107 23.37 -18.70 30.21
CA ILE A 107 24.17 -19.43 31.21
C ILE A 107 24.81 -20.69 30.63
N GLU A 108 24.04 -21.51 29.92
CA GLU A 108 24.54 -22.75 29.30
C GLU A 108 25.60 -22.45 28.23
N ASN A 109 25.42 -21.37 27.47
CA ASN A 109 26.40 -20.92 26.49
C ASN A 109 27.71 -20.48 27.15
N VAL A 110 27.65 -19.66 28.20
CA VAL A 110 28.84 -19.23 28.96
C VAL A 110 29.52 -20.44 29.63
N THR A 111 28.74 -21.34 30.20
CA THR A 111 29.23 -22.57 30.83
C THR A 111 29.95 -23.45 29.82
N SER A 112 29.38 -23.65 28.63
CA SER A 112 30.02 -24.42 27.56
C SER A 112 31.36 -23.82 27.14
N GLU A 113 31.47 -22.49 27.02
CA GLU A 113 32.73 -21.82 26.71
C GLU A 113 33.77 -21.95 27.84
N TYR A 114 33.32 -21.94 29.10
CA TYR A 114 34.21 -22.12 30.25
C TYR A 114 34.71 -23.56 30.37
N SER A 115 33.86 -24.55 30.06
CA SER A 115 34.26 -25.95 30.00
C SER A 115 35.31 -26.24 28.93
N LYS A 116 35.24 -25.59 27.76
CA LYS A 116 36.31 -25.65 26.74
C LYS A 116 37.65 -25.12 27.26
N SER A 117 37.61 -24.23 28.24
CA SER A 117 38.78 -23.63 28.89
C SER A 117 39.23 -24.37 30.16
N GLY A 118 38.66 -25.53 30.47
CA GLY A 118 39.04 -26.36 31.62
C GLY A 118 38.39 -25.98 32.96
N TYR A 119 37.27 -25.25 32.92
CA TYR A 119 36.50 -24.86 34.10
C TYR A 119 35.15 -25.56 34.15
N ASN A 120 34.78 -26.01 35.33
CA ASN A 120 33.46 -26.52 35.64
C ASN A 120 32.61 -25.41 36.26
N VAL A 121 31.35 -25.31 35.85
CA VAL A 121 30.40 -24.33 36.38
C VAL A 121 29.16 -25.07 36.86
N THR A 122 28.90 -24.99 38.16
CA THR A 122 27.63 -25.41 38.76
C THR A 122 26.81 -24.16 39.03
N TYR A 123 25.53 -24.14 38.67
CA TYR A 123 24.68 -22.96 38.85
C TYR A 123 23.24 -23.32 39.19
N ASN A 124 22.54 -22.36 39.79
CA ASN A 124 21.10 -22.36 39.98
C ASN A 124 20.58 -20.91 39.86
N PHE A 125 19.59 -20.67 39.00
CA PHE A 125 19.05 -19.34 38.74
C PHE A 125 17.53 -19.37 38.76
N ASN A 126 16.93 -18.63 39.71
CA ASN A 126 15.49 -18.58 39.89
C ASN A 126 15.02 -17.13 40.09
N ILE A 127 13.88 -16.77 39.51
CA ILE A 127 13.16 -15.53 39.75
C ILE A 127 12.18 -15.76 40.91
N THR A 128 12.46 -15.11 42.04
CA THR A 128 11.69 -15.30 43.27
C THR A 128 10.36 -14.55 43.21
N ASN A 129 10.36 -13.30 42.73
CA ASN A 129 9.16 -12.47 42.71
C ASN A 129 9.18 -11.41 41.61
N ILE A 130 8.01 -11.15 41.01
CA ILE A 130 7.82 -10.07 40.02
C ILE A 130 6.70 -9.17 40.55
N SER A 131 6.99 -7.88 40.69
CA SER A 131 6.01 -6.89 41.18
C SER A 131 6.02 -5.65 40.30
N MET A 132 4.84 -5.11 40.01
CA MET A 132 4.69 -3.86 39.25
C MET A 132 4.88 -2.64 40.17
N VAL A 133 5.70 -1.67 39.73
CA VAL A 133 6.08 -0.50 40.52
C VAL A 133 5.19 0.71 40.18
N ASP A 134 5.04 1.01 38.89
CA ASP A 134 4.42 2.26 38.40
C ASP A 134 3.58 2.07 37.12
N GLY A 135 3.11 0.85 36.87
CA GLY A 135 2.33 0.51 35.67
C GLY A 135 3.17 -0.03 34.50
N PHE A 136 4.44 0.38 34.37
CA PHE A 136 5.32 -0.01 33.25
C PHE A 136 6.62 -0.64 33.69
N THR A 137 7.05 -0.35 34.92
CA THR A 137 8.28 -0.87 35.49
C THR A 137 7.98 -2.04 36.40
N PHE A 138 8.57 -3.18 36.07
CA PHE A 138 8.51 -4.40 36.87
C PHE A 138 9.80 -4.51 37.68
N LYS A 139 9.66 -4.72 38.97
CA LYS A 139 10.76 -5.16 39.84
C LYS A 139 10.79 -6.69 39.82
N ILE A 140 11.89 -7.24 39.31
CA ILE A 140 12.12 -8.68 39.17
C ILE A 140 13.20 -9.06 40.17
N ASN A 141 12.82 -9.79 41.21
CA ASN A 141 13.72 -10.28 42.24
C ASN A 141 14.20 -11.69 41.83
N TYR A 142 15.49 -11.95 41.97
CA TYR A 142 16.10 -13.21 41.56
C TYR A 142 17.16 -13.66 42.57
N ASP A 143 17.32 -14.98 42.64
CA ASP A 143 18.41 -15.66 43.33
C ASP A 143 19.28 -16.35 42.29
N PHE A 144 20.60 -16.11 42.38
CA PHE A 144 21.59 -16.71 41.50
C PHE A 144 22.72 -17.30 42.33
N TYR A 145 22.80 -18.62 42.34
CA TYR A 145 23.92 -19.36 42.89
C TYR A 145 24.82 -19.83 41.75
N TYR A 146 26.13 -19.71 41.93
CA TYR A 146 27.09 -20.38 41.07
C TYR A 146 28.36 -20.77 41.82
N LYS A 147 29.01 -21.81 41.31
CA LYS A 147 30.35 -22.25 41.66
C LYS A 147 31.14 -22.46 40.38
N ILE A 148 32.29 -21.82 40.28
CA ILE A 148 33.26 -22.01 39.20
C ILE A 148 34.51 -22.64 39.82
N ASP A 149 34.88 -23.81 39.36
CA ASP A 149 36.11 -24.51 39.75
C ASP A 149 36.90 -24.96 38.53
N ARG A 150 38.23 -25.05 38.68
CA ARG A 150 39.08 -25.69 37.68
C ARG A 150 39.01 -27.20 37.90
N ASN A 151 39.15 -28.00 36.84
CA ASN A 151 38.98 -29.47 36.87
C ASN A 151 39.84 -30.22 37.92
N ASP A 152 40.79 -29.57 38.59
CA ASP A 152 41.60 -30.09 39.70
C ASP A 152 40.97 -29.88 41.10
N GLY A 153 39.91 -29.09 41.22
CA GLY A 153 39.16 -28.83 42.44
C GLY A 153 39.86 -27.93 43.49
N ASN A 154 41.07 -27.43 43.20
CA ASN A 154 41.91 -26.74 44.20
C ASN A 154 41.63 -25.25 44.32
N VAL A 155 41.23 -24.60 43.22
CA VAL A 155 40.85 -23.18 43.20
C VAL A 155 39.41 -23.07 42.71
N PHE A 156 38.54 -22.49 43.54
CA PHE A 156 37.14 -22.29 43.21
C PHE A 156 36.63 -20.94 43.72
N LYS A 157 35.59 -20.44 43.08
CA LYS A 157 34.78 -19.33 43.58
C LYS A 157 33.33 -19.75 43.63
N GLU A 158 32.69 -19.52 44.76
CA GLU A 158 31.28 -19.80 45.01
C GLU A 158 30.61 -18.52 45.50
N GLN A 159 29.44 -18.21 44.97
CA GLN A 159 28.65 -17.06 45.34
C GLN A 159 27.16 -17.38 45.31
N ASN A 160 26.42 -16.70 46.17
CA ASN A 160 24.97 -16.71 46.18
C ASN A 160 24.48 -15.26 46.19
N ILE A 161 23.76 -14.87 45.14
CA ILE A 161 23.34 -13.50 44.87
C ILE A 161 21.82 -13.44 44.91
N SER A 162 21.28 -12.76 45.92
CA SER A 162 19.88 -12.36 45.97
C SER A 162 19.77 -10.87 45.63
N SER A 163 19.20 -10.56 44.48
CA SER A 163 19.16 -9.18 43.96
C SER A 163 17.87 -8.91 43.18
N PHE A 164 17.77 -7.72 42.59
CA PHE A 164 16.64 -7.35 41.75
C PHE A 164 17.07 -6.51 40.56
N LYS A 165 16.28 -6.57 39.48
CA LYS A 165 16.39 -5.66 38.34
C LYS A 165 15.03 -5.04 38.03
N TYR A 166 15.09 -3.81 37.53
CA TYR A 166 13.95 -3.15 36.96
C TYR A 166 13.88 -3.45 35.46
N SER A 167 12.71 -3.84 35.00
CA SER A 167 12.40 -3.93 33.59
C SER A 167 11.23 -3.03 33.28
N THR A 168 11.47 -1.99 32.48
CA THR A 168 10.39 -1.18 31.92
C THR A 168 9.90 -1.82 30.62
N ALA A 169 8.60 -2.06 30.52
CA ALA A 169 7.95 -2.52 29.31
C ALA A 169 8.23 -1.56 28.16
N LYS A 170 9.10 -1.96 27.22
CA LYS A 170 9.47 -1.13 26.06
C LYS A 170 8.36 -1.07 25.01
N THR A 171 7.56 -2.12 24.95
CA THR A 171 6.40 -2.28 24.06
C THR A 171 5.37 -3.08 24.82
N VAL A 172 4.13 -2.61 24.90
CA VAL A 172 2.96 -3.46 25.14
C VAL A 172 2.36 -3.66 23.76
N LEU A 173 2.28 -4.90 23.26
CA LEU A 173 1.66 -5.18 21.98
C LEU A 173 0.17 -4.85 22.10
N ASP A 174 -0.21 -3.70 21.55
CA ASP A 174 -1.56 -3.49 21.09
C ASP A 174 -1.64 -4.02 19.65
N SER A 175 -2.71 -4.74 19.33
CA SER A 175 -3.10 -5.07 17.94
C SER A 175 -3.11 -3.83 17.02
N TYR A 176 -3.20 -2.62 17.59
CA TYR A 176 -3.12 -1.34 16.89
C TYR A 176 -1.71 -0.73 16.74
N GLN A 177 -0.64 -1.37 17.24
CA GLN A 177 0.74 -0.89 17.01
C GLN A 177 1.16 -0.88 15.53
N TYR A 178 0.36 -1.50 14.65
CA TYR A 178 0.53 -1.44 13.19
C TYR A 178 -0.33 -0.38 12.49
N ILE A 179 -0.97 0.55 13.20
CA ILE A 179 -1.59 1.72 12.55
C ILE A 179 -1.26 2.97 13.34
N LYS A 180 0.01 3.19 13.68
CA LYS A 180 0.42 4.56 14.02
C LYS A 180 0.57 5.32 12.70
N PRO A 181 -0.27 6.34 12.42
CA PRO A 181 0.00 7.23 11.30
C PRO A 181 1.37 7.85 11.57
N THR A 182 2.33 7.53 10.70
CA THR A 182 3.71 8.00 10.86
C THR A 182 3.75 9.52 10.65
N TYR A 183 2.80 10.04 9.87
CA TYR A 183 2.62 11.46 9.54
C TYR A 183 1.14 11.77 9.34
N VAL A 184 0.74 12.99 9.69
CA VAL A 184 -0.60 13.55 9.42
C VAL A 184 -0.44 14.85 8.64
N GLY A 185 -1.14 14.96 7.53
CA GLY A 185 -1.29 16.20 6.76
C GLY A 185 -2.76 16.51 6.54
N ILE A 186 -3.01 17.73 6.05
CA ILE A 186 -4.34 18.21 5.74
C ILE A 186 -4.38 18.58 4.27
N ILE A 187 -5.47 18.21 3.61
CA ILE A 187 -5.81 18.58 2.24
C ILE A 187 -7.12 19.35 2.32
N ASN A 188 -7.09 20.63 1.99
CA ASN A 188 -8.32 21.41 1.86
C ASN A 188 -8.86 21.28 0.45
N VAL A 189 -10.07 20.76 0.34
CA VAL A 189 -10.80 20.62 -0.90
C VAL A 189 -11.85 21.73 -0.98
N SER A 190 -11.79 22.57 -2.01
CA SER A 190 -12.70 23.69 -2.19
C SER A 190 -13.81 23.34 -3.17
N ASN A 191 -15.07 23.56 -2.78
CA ASN A 191 -16.22 23.52 -3.66
C ASN A 191 -16.68 24.94 -4.04
N PRO A 192 -16.31 25.45 -5.23
CA PRO A 192 -16.71 26.78 -5.69
C PRO A 192 -18.13 26.83 -6.29
N ASN A 193 -18.89 25.73 -6.25
CA ASN A 193 -20.23 25.68 -6.84
C ASN A 193 -21.30 26.10 -5.81
N ASN A 194 -22.45 26.57 -6.32
CA ASN A 194 -23.64 26.92 -5.53
C ASN A 194 -24.53 25.71 -5.19
N GLN A 195 -23.92 24.53 -5.05
CA GLN A 195 -24.62 23.29 -4.68
C GLN A 195 -23.68 22.39 -3.89
N ILE A 196 -24.27 21.58 -3.02
CA ILE A 196 -23.55 20.53 -2.31
C ILE A 196 -23.16 19.45 -3.32
N LEU A 197 -21.90 19.01 -3.30
CA LEU A 197 -21.43 17.89 -4.11
C LEU A 197 -21.23 16.69 -3.18
N ASN A 198 -21.94 15.60 -3.46
CA ASN A 198 -21.84 14.36 -2.68
C ASN A 198 -21.08 13.30 -3.45
N ASP A 199 -20.26 12.52 -2.75
CA ASP A 199 -19.46 11.43 -3.31
C ASP A 199 -18.68 11.88 -4.56
N PHE A 200 -18.10 13.08 -4.49
CA PHE A 200 -17.53 13.76 -5.65
C PHE A 200 -16.04 13.45 -5.80
N GLN A 201 -15.61 13.17 -7.03
CA GLN A 201 -14.24 12.83 -7.34
C GLN A 201 -13.37 14.09 -7.51
N VAL A 202 -12.38 14.26 -6.64
CA VAL A 202 -11.50 15.44 -6.60
C VAL A 202 -10.06 15.03 -6.91
N LYS A 203 -9.42 15.75 -7.84
CA LYS A 203 -8.01 15.60 -8.17
C LYS A 203 -7.14 16.26 -7.08
N VAL A 204 -6.13 15.53 -6.61
CA VAL A 204 -5.11 15.98 -5.67
C VAL A 204 -3.74 15.82 -6.30
N VAL A 205 -2.90 16.85 -6.17
CA VAL A 205 -1.54 16.84 -6.74
C VAL A 205 -0.50 17.09 -5.67
N PHE A 206 0.38 16.12 -5.50
CA PHE A 206 1.56 16.19 -4.65
C PHE A 206 2.79 16.58 -5.46
N ASN A 207 3.62 17.44 -4.89
CA ASN A 207 4.92 17.81 -5.42
C ASN A 207 5.91 18.06 -4.28
N SER A 208 7.17 18.30 -4.63
CA SER A 208 8.24 18.53 -3.64
C SER A 208 8.00 19.73 -2.71
N THR A 209 7.10 20.66 -3.07
CA THR A 209 6.78 21.84 -2.25
C THR A 209 5.70 21.56 -1.20
N ASN A 210 4.82 20.60 -1.43
CA ASN A 210 3.67 20.32 -0.57
C ASN A 210 3.66 18.90 0.04
N PHE A 211 4.52 18.00 -0.43
CA PHE A 211 4.59 16.61 0.02
C PHE A 211 6.03 16.13 0.18
N ASN A 212 6.31 15.48 1.31
CA ASN A 212 7.63 14.90 1.57
C ASN A 212 7.69 13.43 1.13
N TYR A 213 8.23 13.18 -0.06
CA TYR A 213 8.41 11.83 -0.61
C TYR A 213 9.45 10.96 0.15
N ALA A 214 10.28 11.53 1.02
CA ALA A 214 11.18 10.71 1.86
C ALA A 214 10.40 9.93 2.93
N VAL A 215 9.24 10.46 3.32
CA VAL A 215 8.32 9.87 4.30
C VAL A 215 7.51 8.74 3.68
N GLU A 216 6.95 9.01 2.52
CA GLU A 216 6.16 8.07 1.75
C GLU A 216 6.73 7.99 0.34
N PRO A 217 7.76 7.14 0.11
CA PRO A 217 8.40 7.05 -1.19
C PRO A 217 7.53 6.31 -2.21
N THR A 218 6.61 5.46 -1.77
CA THR A 218 5.89 4.52 -2.64
C THR A 218 4.41 4.81 -2.81
N GLY A 219 3.84 5.71 -2.00
CA GLY A 219 2.41 6.02 -1.99
C GLY A 219 1.52 4.92 -1.39
N GLU A 220 2.10 3.77 -1.04
CA GLU A 220 1.36 2.59 -0.57
C GLU A 220 0.81 2.78 0.84
N GLY A 221 1.52 3.50 1.71
CA GLY A 221 1.05 3.74 3.08
C GLY A 221 -0.11 4.74 3.20
N LEU A 222 -0.53 5.38 2.10
CA LEU A 222 -1.47 6.49 2.13
C LEU A 222 -2.88 6.06 2.53
N ARG A 223 -3.51 6.83 3.42
CA ARG A 223 -4.94 6.75 3.74
C ARG A 223 -5.51 8.15 3.88
N PHE A 224 -6.81 8.28 3.62
CA PHE A 224 -7.51 9.55 3.64
C PHE A 224 -8.77 9.44 4.49
N PHE A 225 -9.01 10.46 5.32
CA PHE A 225 -10.16 10.51 6.21
C PHE A 225 -10.80 11.91 6.16
N ASP A 226 -12.12 11.98 6.31
CA ASP A 226 -12.80 13.26 6.51
C ASP A 226 -12.65 13.77 7.96
N SER A 227 -13.25 14.92 8.27
CA SER A 227 -13.24 15.50 9.61
C SER A 227 -13.98 14.69 10.67
N ASN A 228 -14.83 13.75 10.26
CA ASN A 228 -15.57 12.86 11.15
C ASN A 228 -14.84 11.52 11.35
N GLY A 229 -13.68 11.33 10.70
CA GLY A 229 -12.92 10.10 10.74
C GLY A 229 -13.40 9.02 9.77
N ASN A 230 -14.31 9.34 8.85
CA ASN A 230 -14.76 8.39 7.83
C ASN A 230 -13.69 8.21 6.76
N TYR A 231 -13.52 6.98 6.31
CA TYR A 231 -12.60 6.66 5.23
C TYR A 231 -13.02 7.32 3.91
N VAL A 232 -12.04 7.90 3.20
CA VAL A 232 -12.21 8.55 1.91
C VAL A 232 -11.49 7.71 0.85
N PRO A 233 -12.21 7.00 -0.04
CA PRO A 233 -11.58 6.20 -1.08
C PRO A 233 -10.69 7.04 -1.99
N TYR A 234 -9.57 6.45 -2.41
CA TYR A 234 -8.61 7.10 -3.29
C TYR A 234 -8.09 6.19 -4.40
N TRP A 235 -7.55 6.82 -5.44
CA TRP A 235 -6.83 6.15 -6.51
C TRP A 235 -5.60 6.96 -6.91
N VAL A 236 -4.46 6.27 -7.05
CA VAL A 236 -3.19 6.84 -7.47
C VAL A 236 -3.11 6.72 -9.00
N GLU A 237 -3.18 7.86 -9.67
CA GLU A 237 -3.08 7.96 -11.12
C GLU A 237 -1.62 7.99 -11.59
N LEU A 238 -0.80 8.76 -10.88
CA LEU A 238 0.63 8.91 -11.13
C LEU A 238 1.32 8.98 -9.78
N TRP A 239 2.41 8.23 -9.63
CA TRP A 239 3.31 8.35 -8.51
C TRP A 239 4.75 8.49 -9.00
N ASP A 240 5.30 9.70 -8.93
CA ASP A 240 6.70 9.94 -9.29
C ASP A 240 7.55 10.25 -8.05
N TYR A 241 8.32 9.25 -7.63
CA TYR A 241 9.22 9.34 -6.48
C TYR A 241 10.71 9.35 -6.88
N ASN A 242 11.03 9.02 -8.13
CA ASN A 242 12.41 8.79 -8.59
C ASN A 242 13.02 10.11 -9.10
N VAL A 243 14.10 10.57 -8.48
CA VAL A 243 14.90 11.68 -9.01
C VAL A 243 15.80 11.14 -10.10
N THR A 244 15.38 11.19 -11.36
CA THR A 244 16.28 10.81 -12.46
C THR A 244 16.61 11.93 -13.43
N THR A 245 16.01 13.12 -13.31
CA THR A 245 16.42 14.33 -14.06
C THR A 245 15.98 15.61 -13.30
N ASN A 246 16.38 16.80 -13.76
CA ASN A 246 15.97 18.13 -13.27
C ASN A 246 14.45 18.42 -13.38
N LYS A 247 13.60 17.42 -13.17
CA LYS A 247 12.13 17.49 -13.20
C LYS A 247 11.60 17.54 -11.77
N GLU A 248 10.60 18.38 -11.56
CA GLU A 248 9.84 18.42 -10.31
C GLU A 248 9.11 17.08 -10.11
N ARG A 249 9.16 16.51 -8.89
CA ARG A 249 8.40 15.30 -8.55
C ARG A 249 6.92 15.65 -8.54
N ILE A 250 6.10 14.89 -9.26
CA ILE A 250 4.66 15.11 -9.34
C ILE A 250 3.93 13.78 -9.15
N SER A 251 2.98 13.73 -8.23
CA SER A 251 2.06 12.61 -8.07
C SER A 251 0.63 13.10 -8.14
N ILE A 252 -0.22 12.38 -8.86
CA ILE A 252 -1.62 12.73 -9.09
C ILE A 252 -2.48 11.62 -8.50
N LEU A 253 -3.44 12.03 -7.67
CA LEU A 253 -4.37 11.14 -7.00
C LEU A 253 -5.80 11.68 -7.16
N TRP A 254 -6.77 10.79 -7.00
CA TRP A 254 -8.18 11.14 -6.99
C TRP A 254 -8.81 10.65 -5.69
N LEU A 255 -9.58 11.52 -5.03
CA LEU A 255 -10.31 11.22 -3.80
C LEU A 255 -11.82 11.27 -4.07
N LYS A 256 -12.60 10.36 -3.50
CA LYS A 256 -14.07 10.44 -3.51
C LYS A 256 -14.57 11.06 -2.22
N VAL A 257 -14.73 12.38 -2.23
CA VAL A 257 -15.11 13.15 -1.04
C VAL A 257 -16.62 12.97 -0.77
N PRO A 258 -17.03 12.46 0.41
CA PRO A 258 -18.43 12.12 0.68
C PRO A 258 -19.38 13.32 0.60
N GLU A 259 -18.99 14.46 1.17
CA GLU A 259 -19.78 15.69 1.14
C GLU A 259 -18.86 16.91 1.01
N MET A 260 -19.24 17.81 0.09
CA MET A 260 -18.58 19.08 -0.13
C MET A 260 -19.62 20.21 -0.13
N PRO A 261 -19.77 20.94 1.00
CA PRO A 261 -20.75 22.02 1.07
C PRO A 261 -20.44 23.15 0.09
N GLN A 262 -21.49 23.79 -0.45
CA GLN A 262 -21.38 24.86 -1.44
C GLN A 262 -20.52 26.03 -0.95
N ASN A 263 -19.68 26.60 -1.82
CA ASN A 263 -18.84 27.77 -1.52
C ASN A 263 -17.97 27.65 -0.25
N THR A 264 -17.59 26.43 0.14
CA THR A 264 -16.75 26.17 1.33
C THR A 264 -15.59 25.23 1.04
N ASN A 265 -14.69 25.09 2.02
CA ASN A 265 -13.62 24.11 2.01
C ASN A 265 -13.97 22.94 2.93
N THR A 266 -13.79 21.72 2.44
CA THR A 266 -13.81 20.47 3.21
C THR A 266 -12.38 20.06 3.54
N SER A 267 -12.11 19.76 4.80
CA SER A 267 -10.80 19.24 5.25
C SER A 267 -10.75 17.72 5.11
N ILE A 268 -9.77 17.22 4.38
CA ILE A 268 -9.42 15.80 4.29
C ILE A 268 -8.06 15.60 4.96
N TYR A 269 -7.97 14.60 5.84
CA TYR A 269 -6.76 14.23 6.54
C TYR A 269 -6.06 13.13 5.76
N ILE A 270 -4.78 13.34 5.45
CA ILE A 270 -3.90 12.33 4.85
C ILE A 270 -3.02 11.75 5.94
N VAL A 271 -2.93 10.42 5.98
CA VAL A 271 -2.00 9.70 6.85
C VAL A 271 -1.16 8.69 6.07
N SER A 272 0.04 8.41 6.57
CA SER A 272 0.89 7.32 6.08
C SER A 272 1.02 6.24 7.16
N THR A 273 0.70 4.99 6.82
CA THR A 273 0.62 3.84 7.72
C THR A 273 1.80 2.88 7.55
N TYR A 274 2.02 2.01 8.54
CA TYR A 274 2.99 0.91 8.48
C TYR A 274 2.34 -0.37 9.04
N PRO A 275 2.26 -1.51 8.31
CA PRO A 275 2.97 -1.76 7.06
C PRO A 275 2.37 -0.98 5.90
N LYS A 276 3.21 -0.60 4.94
CA LYS A 276 2.78 0.16 3.76
C LYS A 276 2.14 -0.79 2.76
N ILE A 277 0.81 -0.85 2.78
CA ILE A 277 0.00 -1.66 1.86
C ILE A 277 -0.92 -0.71 1.10
N SER A 278 -0.84 -0.69 -0.23
CA SER A 278 -1.68 0.20 -1.03
C SER A 278 -3.15 -0.15 -0.92
N GLU A 279 -4.00 0.86 -0.71
CA GLU A 279 -5.46 0.76 -0.80
C GLU A 279 -6.03 1.54 -2.00
N SER A 280 -5.16 1.98 -2.91
CA SER A 280 -5.54 2.69 -4.13
C SER A 280 -6.48 1.84 -4.99
N ASN A 281 -7.73 2.29 -5.18
CA ASN A 281 -8.73 1.58 -5.96
C ASN A 281 -9.68 2.54 -6.70
N GLY A 282 -9.48 2.67 -8.02
CA GLY A 282 -10.30 3.54 -8.87
C GLY A 282 -11.77 3.11 -8.96
N ASN A 283 -12.09 1.82 -8.76
CA ASN A 283 -13.49 1.35 -8.76
C ASN A 283 -14.29 1.86 -7.56
N LEU A 284 -13.62 2.19 -6.45
CA LEU A 284 -14.28 2.82 -5.29
C LEU A 284 -14.41 4.33 -5.47
N VAL A 285 -13.54 4.95 -6.28
CA VAL A 285 -13.52 6.39 -6.50
C VAL A 285 -14.50 6.83 -7.58
N PHE A 286 -14.48 6.17 -8.74
CA PHE A 286 -15.24 6.59 -9.92
C PHE A 286 -16.52 5.80 -10.11
N GLU A 287 -17.45 6.36 -10.88
CA GLU A 287 -18.77 5.78 -11.17
C GLU A 287 -18.64 4.61 -12.16
N MET A 288 -17.62 4.69 -13.01
CA MET A 288 -17.15 3.60 -13.83
C MET A 288 -15.64 3.77 -14.04
N PHE A 289 -14.88 2.67 -14.00
CA PHE A 289 -13.42 2.73 -14.01
C PHE A 289 -12.78 1.51 -14.65
N ASP A 290 -11.71 1.70 -15.41
CA ASP A 290 -10.78 0.66 -15.82
C ASP A 290 -9.41 1.26 -16.14
N ASP A 291 -8.40 0.95 -15.33
CA ASP A 291 -6.98 1.23 -15.59
C ASP A 291 -6.28 0.07 -16.32
N PHE A 292 -7.02 -1.01 -16.64
CA PHE A 292 -6.49 -2.17 -17.38
C PHE A 292 -5.33 -2.90 -16.68
N GLU A 293 -5.18 -2.73 -15.36
CA GLU A 293 -4.19 -3.45 -14.55
C GLU A 293 -4.62 -4.90 -14.24
N ASP A 294 -5.93 -5.10 -14.07
CA ASP A 294 -6.55 -6.41 -13.88
C ASP A 294 -6.63 -7.17 -15.22
N THR A 295 -6.01 -8.35 -15.27
CA THR A 295 -5.99 -9.24 -16.44
C THR A 295 -7.37 -9.75 -16.87
N ASN A 296 -8.39 -9.60 -16.03
CA ASN A 296 -9.76 -9.99 -16.33
C ASN A 296 -10.66 -8.82 -16.74
N SER A 297 -10.21 -7.56 -16.65
CA SER A 297 -11.05 -6.38 -16.88
C SER A 297 -11.71 -6.37 -18.27
N LYS A 298 -11.00 -6.84 -19.30
CA LYS A 298 -11.46 -6.97 -20.68
C LYS A 298 -12.64 -7.92 -20.81
N TYR A 299 -12.72 -8.96 -19.98
CA TYR A 299 -13.81 -9.94 -20.01
C TYR A 299 -14.98 -9.55 -19.12
N THR A 300 -14.74 -8.78 -18.05
CA THR A 300 -15.76 -8.43 -17.05
C THR A 300 -16.38 -7.06 -17.28
N LYS A 301 -15.62 -6.09 -17.81
CA LYS A 301 -16.04 -4.70 -18.02
C LYS A 301 -16.29 -4.33 -19.47
N TRP A 302 -15.73 -5.09 -20.42
CA TRP A 302 -15.80 -4.78 -21.84
C TRP A 302 -16.30 -5.95 -22.69
N THR A 303 -16.88 -5.61 -23.83
CA THR A 303 -17.28 -6.52 -24.89
C THR A 303 -16.46 -6.17 -26.12
N GLU A 304 -15.56 -7.06 -26.52
CA GLU A 304 -14.79 -6.95 -27.75
C GLU A 304 -15.71 -7.23 -28.94
N THR A 305 -16.11 -6.19 -29.66
CA THR A 305 -16.98 -6.36 -30.84
C THR A 305 -16.15 -6.59 -32.11
N ARG A 306 -14.95 -5.98 -32.20
CA ARG A 306 -14.01 -6.20 -33.31
C ARG A 306 -12.59 -5.80 -32.96
N GLY A 307 -11.63 -6.49 -33.56
CA GLY A 307 -10.19 -6.36 -33.27
C GLY A 307 -9.72 -7.43 -32.31
N THR A 308 -8.40 -7.61 -32.20
CA THR A 308 -7.80 -8.50 -31.21
C THR A 308 -7.20 -7.64 -30.11
N TRP A 309 -7.90 -7.55 -28.97
CA TRP A 309 -7.48 -6.70 -27.86
C TRP A 309 -6.65 -7.48 -26.85
N THR A 310 -5.49 -6.95 -26.50
CA THR A 310 -4.52 -7.60 -25.61
C THR A 310 -4.00 -6.61 -24.59
N TYR A 311 -3.58 -7.10 -23.43
CA TYR A 311 -2.83 -6.30 -22.46
C TYR A 311 -1.37 -6.19 -22.91
N ALA A 312 -0.75 -5.06 -22.62
CA ALA A 312 0.69 -4.85 -22.81
C ALA A 312 1.25 -3.94 -21.71
N SER A 313 2.57 -3.95 -21.55
CA SER A 313 3.24 -3.00 -20.68
C SER A 313 2.96 -1.57 -21.14
N SER A 314 2.58 -0.71 -20.21
CA SER A 314 2.27 0.68 -20.49
C SER A 314 3.55 1.44 -20.85
N ASP A 315 3.51 2.19 -21.94
CA ASP A 315 4.48 3.26 -22.23
C ASP A 315 3.83 4.64 -22.05
N ASN A 316 2.68 4.68 -21.36
CA ASN A 316 2.02 5.90 -20.94
C ASN A 316 2.96 6.69 -20.01
N PRO A 317 3.05 8.03 -20.13
CA PRO A 317 3.79 8.86 -19.18
C PRO A 317 3.41 8.67 -17.70
N PHE A 318 2.26 8.05 -17.40
CA PHE A 318 1.85 7.68 -16.04
C PHE A 318 2.46 6.37 -15.52
N GLN A 319 3.20 5.63 -16.35
CA GLN A 319 3.73 4.32 -15.98
C GLN A 319 4.62 4.37 -14.75
N ASN A 320 4.34 3.49 -13.80
CA ASN A 320 5.14 3.23 -12.61
C ASN A 320 5.19 1.72 -12.36
N SER A 321 6.25 1.22 -11.73
CA SER A 321 6.36 -0.21 -11.39
C SER A 321 5.38 -0.66 -10.31
N LYS A 322 4.56 0.21 -9.74
CA LYS A 322 3.52 -0.10 -8.74
C LYS A 322 2.12 0.29 -9.21
N TYR A 323 2.03 1.33 -10.04
CA TYR A 323 0.79 1.89 -10.54
C TYR A 323 0.89 2.01 -12.06
N ASN A 324 -0.18 1.72 -12.81
CA ASN A 324 -0.22 1.94 -14.26
C ASN A 324 0.85 1.16 -15.06
N GLN A 325 1.09 -0.12 -14.70
CA GLN A 325 2.06 -0.98 -15.38
C GLN A 325 1.57 -1.47 -16.74
N LYS A 326 0.26 -1.58 -16.92
CA LYS A 326 -0.38 -2.18 -18.09
C LYS A 326 -1.26 -1.15 -18.79
N MET A 327 -1.61 -1.49 -20.02
CA MET A 327 -2.60 -0.80 -20.82
C MET A 327 -3.23 -1.82 -21.77
N VAL A 328 -4.35 -1.46 -22.40
CA VAL A 328 -4.97 -2.29 -23.43
C VAL A 328 -4.58 -1.79 -24.82
N GLN A 329 -4.26 -2.71 -25.72
CA GLN A 329 -3.89 -2.41 -27.10
C GLN A 329 -4.65 -3.29 -28.09
N CYS A 330 -4.88 -2.74 -29.28
CA CYS A 330 -5.28 -3.49 -30.47
C CYS A 330 -4.22 -3.24 -31.54
N LEU A 331 -3.34 -4.23 -31.72
CA LEU A 331 -2.29 -4.21 -32.76
C LEU A 331 -2.87 -4.68 -34.09
N ASN A 332 -2.37 -4.12 -35.19
CA ASN A 332 -2.89 -4.38 -36.54
C ASN A 332 -4.42 -4.27 -36.58
N ALA A 333 -4.94 -3.26 -35.88
CA ALA A 333 -6.35 -3.00 -35.71
C ALA A 333 -7.05 -3.06 -37.07
N PRO A 334 -8.06 -3.94 -37.27
CA PRO A 334 -8.86 -3.92 -38.48
C PRO A 334 -9.50 -2.55 -38.66
N ALA A 335 -9.91 -2.27 -39.90
CA ALA A 335 -10.47 -0.99 -40.33
C ALA A 335 -11.43 -0.37 -39.29
N VAL A 336 -12.29 -1.19 -38.68
CA VAL A 336 -13.07 -0.80 -37.50
C VAL A 336 -12.73 -1.74 -36.36
N SER A 337 -12.07 -1.25 -35.31
CA SER A 337 -11.86 -1.98 -34.03
C SER A 337 -12.59 -1.27 -32.91
N ARG A 338 -13.26 -2.03 -32.03
CA ARG A 338 -14.10 -1.50 -30.95
C ARG A 338 -14.15 -2.44 -29.75
N MET A 339 -14.14 -1.82 -28.57
CA MET A 339 -14.60 -2.40 -27.30
C MET A 339 -15.74 -1.53 -26.78
N ILE A 340 -16.80 -2.17 -26.30
CA ILE A 340 -17.97 -1.49 -25.71
C ILE A 340 -18.09 -1.91 -24.25
N SER A 341 -18.41 -0.97 -23.36
CA SER A 341 -18.60 -1.30 -21.96
C SER A 341 -19.76 -2.28 -21.76
N ARG A 342 -19.62 -3.19 -20.79
CA ARG A 342 -20.69 -4.10 -20.36
C ARG A 342 -21.65 -3.43 -19.37
N ASN A 343 -21.14 -2.46 -18.64
CA ASN A 343 -21.90 -1.66 -17.69
C ASN A 343 -22.14 -0.26 -18.28
N ASN A 344 -23.15 0.40 -17.75
CA ASN A 344 -23.52 1.78 -18.05
C ASN A 344 -23.63 2.58 -16.73
N ILE A 345 -24.00 3.85 -16.85
CA ILE A 345 -24.29 4.71 -15.69
C ILE A 345 -25.72 5.27 -15.81
N SER A 346 -26.29 5.68 -14.67
CA SER A 346 -27.59 6.33 -14.58
C SER A 346 -27.50 7.86 -14.43
N LEU A 347 -26.30 8.43 -14.49
CA LEU A 347 -26.10 9.87 -14.30
C LEU A 347 -26.58 10.67 -15.52
N THR A 348 -27.21 11.81 -15.25
CA THR A 348 -27.62 12.79 -16.27
C THR A 348 -26.49 13.73 -16.66
N ASN A 349 -25.63 14.07 -15.69
CA ASN A 349 -24.48 14.96 -15.88
C ASN A 349 -23.21 14.27 -15.41
N TYR A 350 -22.22 14.10 -16.29
CA TYR A 350 -21.00 13.38 -15.98
C TYR A 350 -19.85 13.76 -16.92
N THR A 351 -18.64 13.44 -16.48
CA THR A 351 -17.41 13.60 -17.27
C THR A 351 -16.81 12.23 -17.53
N ILE A 352 -16.43 11.98 -18.78
CA ILE A 352 -15.71 10.78 -19.22
C ILE A 352 -14.28 11.19 -19.54
N GLU A 353 -13.31 10.41 -19.07
CA GLU A 353 -11.91 10.59 -19.39
C GLU A 353 -11.28 9.26 -19.79
N VAL A 354 -10.40 9.29 -20.77
CA VAL A 354 -9.60 8.12 -21.17
C VAL A 354 -8.28 8.59 -21.75
N ASP A 355 -7.21 7.86 -21.47
CA ASP A 355 -5.98 8.00 -22.22
C ASP A 355 -6.06 7.19 -23.51
N SER A 356 -5.65 7.79 -24.61
CA SER A 356 -5.50 7.07 -25.85
C SER A 356 -4.27 7.50 -26.62
N LYS A 357 -3.66 6.54 -27.29
CA LYS A 357 -2.61 6.74 -28.28
C LYS A 357 -2.97 5.94 -29.52
N GLY A 358 -2.75 6.52 -30.68
CA GLY A 358 -2.97 5.83 -31.95
C GLY A 358 -1.81 6.03 -32.90
N MET A 359 -1.47 4.99 -33.63
CA MET A 359 -0.38 4.95 -34.60
C MET A 359 -0.92 4.41 -35.93
N HIS A 360 -0.60 5.12 -37.01
CA HIS A 360 -0.92 4.69 -38.37
C HIS A 360 0.34 4.64 -39.23
N THR A 361 0.54 3.52 -39.95
CA THR A 361 1.74 3.25 -40.74
C THR A 361 1.61 3.62 -42.21
N GLN A 362 0.40 3.87 -42.74
CA GLN A 362 0.22 4.34 -44.12
C GLN A 362 0.62 5.81 -44.28
N SER A 363 1.32 6.14 -45.36
CA SER A 363 1.82 7.50 -45.66
C SER A 363 0.70 8.50 -45.92
N GLY A 364 0.82 9.72 -45.37
CA GLY A 364 0.02 10.89 -45.76
C GLY A 364 -0.79 11.55 -44.65
N ASN A 365 -1.11 10.85 -43.54
CA ASN A 365 -1.86 11.43 -42.41
C ASN A 365 -1.15 11.14 -41.08
N ASN A 366 -0.83 12.18 -40.31
CA ASN A 366 -0.06 12.08 -39.06
C ASN A 366 -0.97 12.24 -37.81
N VAL A 367 -1.99 11.40 -37.68
CA VAL A 367 -3.10 11.57 -36.71
C VAL A 367 -3.32 10.31 -35.88
N ALA A 368 -3.82 10.45 -34.65
CA ALA A 368 -4.05 9.33 -33.73
C ALA A 368 -5.15 8.37 -34.21
N TYR A 369 -6.27 8.88 -34.71
CA TYR A 369 -7.43 8.09 -35.17
C TYR A 369 -8.02 7.14 -34.11
N THR A 370 -7.99 7.56 -32.84
CA THR A 370 -8.72 6.93 -31.74
C THR A 370 -10.04 7.67 -31.48
N PHE A 371 -11.01 7.00 -30.86
CA PHE A 371 -12.21 7.67 -30.34
C PHE A 371 -12.59 7.22 -28.94
N LEU A 372 -13.33 8.10 -28.27
CA LEU A 372 -14.11 7.82 -27.08
C LEU A 372 -15.61 7.95 -27.42
N GLY A 373 -16.34 6.85 -27.32
CA GLY A 373 -17.76 6.74 -27.61
C GLY A 373 -18.62 6.82 -26.36
N PHE A 374 -19.78 7.45 -26.49
CA PHE A 374 -20.77 7.69 -25.46
C PHE A 374 -22.18 7.63 -26.05
N PHE A 375 -23.19 7.52 -25.18
CA PHE A 375 -24.56 7.18 -25.57
C PHE A 375 -24.66 5.92 -26.43
N GLY A 376 -23.82 4.92 -26.16
CA GLY A 376 -23.75 3.69 -26.91
C GLY A 376 -24.95 2.79 -26.65
N ASN A 377 -25.41 2.13 -27.71
CA ASN A 377 -26.38 1.04 -27.66
C ASN A 377 -25.84 -0.15 -28.46
N PRO A 378 -25.33 -1.20 -27.80
CA PRO A 378 -24.70 -2.33 -28.46
C PRO A 378 -25.68 -3.27 -29.22
N GLN A 379 -26.98 -2.96 -29.24
CA GLN A 379 -28.03 -3.83 -29.81
C GLN A 379 -29.11 -3.03 -30.56
N TYR A 380 -28.79 -1.85 -31.09
CA TYR A 380 -29.76 -0.93 -31.66
C TYR A 380 -30.65 -1.54 -32.78
N TYR A 381 -30.19 -2.58 -33.49
CA TYR A 381 -30.99 -3.32 -34.49
C TYR A 381 -30.96 -4.87 -34.38
N GLY A 382 -30.56 -5.46 -33.24
CA GLY A 382 -30.67 -6.91 -32.97
C GLY A 382 -29.41 -7.79 -33.19
N TYR A 383 -29.49 -9.05 -32.72
CA TYR A 383 -28.37 -9.94 -32.33
C TYR A 383 -27.52 -10.60 -33.44
N THR A 384 -27.76 -10.35 -34.74
CA THR A 384 -27.23 -11.22 -35.81
C THR A 384 -26.15 -10.62 -36.71
N THR A 385 -25.66 -9.40 -36.45
CA THR A 385 -24.65 -8.78 -37.34
C THR A 385 -23.42 -8.29 -36.58
N ARG A 386 -22.26 -8.23 -37.28
CA ARG A 386 -21.00 -7.73 -36.73
C ARG A 386 -20.97 -6.21 -36.50
N HIS A 387 -22.07 -5.48 -36.78
CA HIS A 387 -22.23 -4.09 -36.30
C HIS A 387 -23.66 -3.50 -36.34
N PRO A 388 -24.49 -3.67 -35.29
CA PRO A 388 -25.71 -2.89 -35.10
C PRO A 388 -25.65 -2.01 -33.83
N ASP A 389 -24.51 -1.36 -33.56
CA ASP A 389 -24.39 -0.41 -32.44
C ASP A 389 -24.58 1.03 -32.92
N ALA A 390 -25.23 1.87 -32.11
CA ALA A 390 -25.36 3.30 -32.36
C ALA A 390 -24.79 4.09 -31.19
N TYR A 391 -24.01 5.14 -31.48
CA TYR A 391 -23.32 5.95 -30.46
C TYR A 391 -22.87 7.30 -31.01
N TYR A 392 -22.59 8.23 -30.11
CA TYR A 392 -21.81 9.43 -30.39
C TYR A 392 -20.35 9.23 -30.00
N SER A 393 -19.42 9.88 -30.67
CA SER A 393 -18.01 9.79 -30.29
C SER A 393 -17.27 11.10 -30.41
N LEU A 394 -16.28 11.28 -29.53
CA LEU A 394 -15.24 12.29 -29.64
C LEU A 394 -14.02 11.63 -30.28
N ASP A 395 -13.67 12.08 -31.48
CA ASP A 395 -12.69 11.45 -32.35
C ASP A 395 -11.42 12.32 -32.41
N LEU A 396 -10.25 11.71 -32.15
CA LEU A 396 -8.94 12.33 -32.37
C LEU A 396 -8.55 12.23 -33.85
N GLY A 397 -9.25 13.01 -34.68
CA GLY A 397 -9.33 12.82 -36.12
C GLY A 397 -10.21 11.62 -36.48
N GLY A 398 -10.69 11.53 -37.72
CA GLY A 398 -11.57 10.43 -38.12
C GLY A 398 -12.15 10.58 -39.52
N ARG A 399 -12.89 9.58 -39.96
CA ARG A 399 -13.63 9.61 -41.23
C ARG A 399 -15.12 9.87 -40.98
N VAL A 400 -15.65 10.91 -41.62
CA VAL A 400 -17.07 11.29 -41.55
C VAL A 400 -17.76 11.20 -42.91
N ASN A 401 -19.09 11.22 -42.94
CA ASN A 401 -19.89 11.29 -44.18
C ASN A 401 -19.74 12.68 -44.87
N SER A 402 -19.66 12.74 -46.21
CA SER A 402 -20.00 13.93 -47.01
C SER A 402 -21.32 13.76 -47.75
N GLY A 403 -22.36 14.46 -47.29
CA GLY A 403 -23.67 14.48 -47.94
C GLY A 403 -24.41 13.14 -47.88
N SER A 404 -24.84 12.64 -49.04
CA SER A 404 -25.69 11.44 -49.17
C SER A 404 -24.93 10.10 -49.05
N ASN A 405 -23.63 10.11 -48.71
CA ASN A 405 -22.75 8.94 -48.82
C ASN A 405 -22.37 8.31 -47.47
N HIS A 406 -22.60 7.02 -47.29
CA HIS A 406 -22.19 6.31 -46.07
C HIS A 406 -20.66 6.25 -45.88
N ALA A 407 -20.18 6.48 -44.65
CA ALA A 407 -18.74 6.46 -44.32
C ALA A 407 -18.17 5.03 -44.23
N LEU A 408 -19.06 4.08 -43.90
CA LEU A 408 -18.78 2.68 -43.61
C LEU A 408 -19.77 1.81 -44.39
N HIS A 409 -19.32 0.66 -44.86
CA HIS A 409 -20.16 -0.34 -45.52
C HIS A 409 -19.85 -1.73 -45.00
N ILE A 410 -20.82 -2.64 -45.13
CA ILE A 410 -20.66 -4.06 -44.79
C ILE A 410 -20.56 -4.84 -46.11
N SER A 411 -19.49 -5.62 -46.28
CA SER A 411 -19.28 -6.49 -47.43
C SER A 411 -18.78 -7.84 -46.95
N GLY A 412 -19.42 -8.93 -47.38
CA GLY A 412 -19.06 -10.29 -46.95
C GLY A 412 -19.13 -10.49 -45.42
N GLY A 413 -20.01 -9.75 -44.73
CA GLY A 413 -20.13 -9.76 -43.27
C GLY A 413 -19.09 -8.90 -42.52
N GLU A 414 -18.18 -8.22 -43.21
CA GLU A 414 -17.18 -7.35 -42.60
C GLU A 414 -17.45 -5.86 -42.82
N VAL A 415 -17.30 -5.07 -41.74
CA VAL A 415 -17.40 -3.61 -41.81
C VAL A 415 -16.08 -3.02 -42.31
N SER A 416 -16.13 -2.15 -43.32
CA SER A 416 -14.95 -1.42 -43.79
C SER A 416 -15.24 0.03 -44.14
N TRP A 417 -14.22 0.88 -44.07
CA TRP A 417 -14.33 2.27 -44.48
C TRP A 417 -14.45 2.35 -46.00
N ARG A 418 -15.43 3.12 -46.48
CA ARG A 418 -15.68 3.24 -47.92
C ARG A 418 -14.52 3.95 -48.61
N SER A 419 -13.97 3.35 -49.67
CA SER A 419 -12.88 3.91 -50.47
C SER A 419 -13.42 4.83 -51.58
N SER A 420 -14.15 5.90 -51.24
CA SER A 420 -14.54 6.89 -52.26
C SER A 420 -13.49 8.00 -52.37
N SER A 421 -13.24 8.46 -53.59
CA SER A 421 -12.31 9.53 -54.00
C SER A 421 -12.56 10.91 -53.38
N ASN A 422 -13.62 11.07 -52.57
CA ASN A 422 -13.91 12.28 -51.81
C ASN A 422 -13.45 12.09 -50.35
N TYR A 423 -12.20 12.47 -50.07
CA TYR A 423 -11.53 12.32 -48.77
C TYR A 423 -12.21 13.17 -47.66
N ASN A 424 -13.16 12.61 -46.91
CA ASN A 424 -13.72 13.25 -45.71
C ASN A 424 -12.96 12.91 -44.44
N ASP A 425 -11.68 12.61 -44.62
CA ASP A 425 -10.82 12.28 -43.52
C ASP A 425 -10.37 13.57 -42.87
N ARG A 426 -10.81 13.75 -41.64
CA ARG A 426 -10.52 14.95 -40.86
C ARG A 426 -9.39 14.62 -39.92
N GLN A 427 -8.44 15.55 -39.82
CA GLN A 427 -7.24 15.37 -39.00
C GLN A 427 -7.40 16.00 -37.61
N TYR A 428 -8.53 16.65 -37.35
CA TYR A 428 -8.77 17.48 -36.18
C TYR A 428 -9.82 16.87 -35.25
N LEU A 429 -10.02 17.47 -34.08
CA LEU A 429 -11.01 17.01 -33.10
C LEU A 429 -12.45 17.13 -33.62
N ILE A 430 -13.23 16.05 -33.50
CA ILE A 430 -14.59 15.95 -34.03
C ILE A 430 -15.50 15.28 -33.01
N ILE A 431 -16.73 15.77 -32.90
CA ILE A 431 -17.85 14.96 -32.39
C ILE A 431 -18.61 14.41 -33.60
N SER A 432 -18.75 13.10 -33.67
CA SER A 432 -19.51 12.41 -34.73
C SER A 432 -20.64 11.58 -34.14
N ARG A 433 -21.64 11.28 -34.98
CA ARG A 433 -22.75 10.37 -34.64
C ARG A 433 -22.64 9.15 -35.53
N THR A 434 -22.74 7.95 -34.97
CA THR A 434 -22.69 6.69 -35.71
C THR A 434 -24.00 5.97 -35.58
N GLU A 435 -24.62 5.64 -36.72
CA GLU A 435 -25.84 4.86 -36.75
C GLU A 435 -25.86 3.95 -38.00
N PRO A 436 -26.28 2.69 -37.88
CA PRO A 436 -26.44 1.81 -39.03
C PRO A 436 -27.72 2.14 -39.81
N VAL A 437 -27.69 1.91 -41.13
CA VAL A 437 -28.78 2.18 -42.07
C VAL A 437 -29.16 0.90 -42.82
N LYS A 438 -30.45 0.56 -42.77
CA LYS A 438 -31.03 -0.57 -43.51
C LYS A 438 -31.28 -0.17 -44.96
N THR A 439 -30.82 -0.96 -45.91
CA THR A 439 -31.12 -0.79 -47.34
C THR A 439 -31.72 -2.10 -47.85
N VAL A 440 -32.96 -2.06 -48.33
CA VAL A 440 -33.65 -3.21 -48.92
C VAL A 440 -33.97 -2.86 -50.36
N THR A 441 -33.29 -3.50 -51.31
CA THR A 441 -33.81 -3.57 -52.69
C THR A 441 -33.48 -4.94 -53.29
N GLY A 442 -34.51 -5.77 -53.45
CA GLY A 442 -34.54 -6.86 -54.45
C GLY A 442 -34.09 -8.26 -54.02
N ILE A 443 -34.19 -8.67 -52.75
CA ILE A 443 -33.88 -10.05 -52.36
C ILE A 443 -35.16 -10.91 -52.39
N PRO A 444 -35.19 -12.04 -53.12
CA PRO A 444 -36.26 -13.03 -53.05
C PRO A 444 -36.44 -13.58 -51.62
N SER A 445 -37.67 -13.93 -51.28
CA SER A 445 -38.08 -14.48 -49.98
C SER A 445 -37.15 -15.60 -49.48
N GLY A 446 -36.51 -15.41 -48.32
CA GLY A 446 -35.75 -16.45 -47.61
C GLY A 446 -34.50 -16.01 -46.84
N ILE A 447 -34.02 -14.76 -47.00
CA ILE A 447 -32.79 -14.26 -46.35
C ILE A 447 -33.14 -13.13 -45.35
N PRO A 448 -32.69 -13.17 -44.08
CA PRO A 448 -32.90 -12.10 -43.12
C PRO A 448 -32.30 -10.78 -43.63
N SER A 449 -33.04 -9.69 -43.51
CA SER A 449 -32.65 -8.37 -44.03
C SER A 449 -31.34 -7.84 -43.44
N GLU A 450 -30.24 -7.82 -44.20
CA GLU A 450 -28.92 -7.38 -43.71
C GLU A 450 -28.73 -5.86 -43.76
N ILE A 451 -28.10 -5.30 -42.71
CA ILE A 451 -27.62 -3.91 -42.67
C ILE A 451 -26.45 -3.80 -43.66
N SER A 452 -26.53 -2.89 -44.63
CA SER A 452 -25.49 -2.74 -45.67
C SER A 452 -24.57 -1.53 -45.47
N TYR A 453 -25.01 -0.52 -44.71
CA TYR A 453 -24.26 0.73 -44.54
C TYR A 453 -24.34 1.31 -43.12
N VAL A 454 -23.35 2.11 -42.75
CA VAL A 454 -23.33 2.88 -41.51
C VAL A 454 -23.06 4.35 -41.83
N THR A 455 -23.95 5.24 -41.38
CA THR A 455 -23.76 6.69 -41.49
C THR A 455 -22.92 7.19 -40.32
N ARG A 456 -22.06 8.15 -40.62
CA ARG A 456 -21.19 8.77 -39.62
C ARG A 456 -21.08 10.29 -39.81
N PRO A 457 -22.18 11.06 -39.70
CA PRO A 457 -22.13 12.51 -39.88
C PRO A 457 -21.24 13.19 -38.82
N GLN A 458 -20.54 14.24 -39.25
CA GLN A 458 -19.89 15.20 -38.36
C GLN A 458 -20.97 16.04 -37.67
N VAL A 459 -20.93 16.13 -36.34
CA VAL A 459 -21.86 16.95 -35.54
C VAL A 459 -21.24 18.31 -35.22
N THR A 460 -20.00 18.30 -34.73
CA THR A 460 -19.20 19.51 -34.50
C THR A 460 -17.71 19.19 -34.61
N SER A 461 -16.87 20.20 -34.81
CA SER A 461 -15.42 20.00 -34.94
C SER A 461 -14.64 21.29 -34.72
N SER A 462 -13.33 21.18 -34.47
CA SER A 462 -12.42 22.31 -34.38
C SER A 462 -11.14 22.05 -35.18
N SER A 463 -10.96 22.75 -36.31
CA SER A 463 -9.80 22.59 -37.20
C SER A 463 -8.48 23.14 -36.62
N SER A 464 -8.53 23.91 -35.53
CA SER A 464 -7.33 24.42 -34.86
C SER A 464 -6.59 23.37 -34.03
N ASN A 465 -7.20 22.20 -33.81
CA ASN A 465 -6.70 21.19 -32.87
C ASN A 465 -6.50 19.85 -33.60
N THR A 466 -5.28 19.65 -34.12
CA THR A 466 -4.87 18.43 -34.84
C THR A 466 -4.08 17.51 -33.92
N PRO A 467 -4.67 16.41 -33.40
CA PRO A 467 -3.93 15.41 -32.66
C PRO A 467 -2.95 14.68 -33.56
N GLN A 468 -1.76 14.39 -33.05
CA GLN A 468 -0.70 13.71 -33.77
C GLN A 468 -0.67 12.22 -33.45
N LYS A 469 -0.16 11.40 -34.36
CA LYS A 469 0.01 9.96 -34.07
C LYS A 469 1.13 9.74 -33.05
N ASN A 470 1.09 8.59 -32.38
CA ASN A 470 2.10 8.14 -31.43
C ASN A 470 2.33 9.09 -30.24
N ILE A 471 1.31 9.86 -29.87
CA ILE A 471 1.28 10.70 -28.67
C ILE A 471 0.13 10.24 -27.78
N TRP A 472 0.39 10.12 -26.48
CA TRP A 472 -0.64 9.86 -25.48
C TRP A 472 -1.44 11.13 -25.19
N TYR A 473 -2.75 11.03 -25.38
CA TYR A 473 -3.71 12.08 -25.11
C TYR A 473 -4.71 11.64 -24.05
N ARG A 474 -4.94 12.51 -23.07
CA ARG A 474 -6.14 12.48 -22.26
C ARG A 474 -7.27 13.13 -23.04
N THR A 475 -8.26 12.33 -23.38
CA THR A 475 -9.52 12.82 -23.97
C THR A 475 -10.53 13.03 -22.85
N LYS A 476 -11.22 14.18 -22.86
CA LYS A 476 -12.24 14.54 -21.86
C LYS A 476 -13.54 14.91 -22.56
N VAL A 477 -14.63 14.25 -22.18
CA VAL A 477 -15.99 14.53 -22.65
C VAL A 477 -16.86 14.90 -21.46
N GLN A 478 -17.56 16.02 -21.51
CA GLN A 478 -18.53 16.45 -20.52
C GLN A 478 -19.94 16.35 -21.11
N ILE A 479 -20.82 15.68 -20.39
CA ILE A 479 -22.24 15.52 -20.73
C ILE A 479 -23.04 16.25 -19.65
N VAL A 480 -23.84 17.23 -20.07
CA VAL A 480 -24.70 18.04 -19.20
C VAL A 480 -26.08 18.09 -19.83
N GLY A 481 -26.96 17.18 -19.39
CA GLY A 481 -28.23 16.91 -20.05
C GLY A 481 -28.03 16.54 -21.52
N ASN A 482 -28.47 17.42 -22.42
CA ASN A 482 -28.33 17.25 -23.88
C ASN A 482 -27.11 17.95 -24.46
N THR A 483 -26.33 18.67 -23.65
CA THR A 483 -25.13 19.36 -24.11
C THR A 483 -23.92 18.46 -23.95
N VAL A 484 -23.18 18.28 -25.03
CA VAL A 484 -21.94 17.51 -25.07
C VAL A 484 -20.80 18.44 -25.40
N SER A 485 -19.76 18.42 -24.57
CA SER A 485 -18.53 19.16 -24.79
C SER A 485 -17.32 18.24 -24.75
N GLY A 486 -16.30 18.52 -25.55
CA GLY A 486 -15.14 17.65 -25.70
C GLY A 486 -13.84 18.41 -25.90
N LYS A 487 -12.74 17.87 -25.35
CA LYS A 487 -11.37 18.32 -25.60
C LYS A 487 -10.37 17.19 -25.43
N TYR A 488 -9.12 17.49 -25.74
CA TYR A 488 -7.98 16.63 -25.41
C TYR A 488 -6.81 17.46 -24.90
N VAL A 489 -5.89 16.80 -24.20
CA VAL A 489 -4.60 17.33 -23.78
C VAL A 489 -3.55 16.22 -23.87
N THR A 490 -2.30 16.54 -24.19
CA THR A 490 -1.23 15.53 -24.11
C THR A 490 -1.00 15.13 -22.66
N ASN A 491 -0.68 13.86 -22.39
CA ASN A 491 -0.42 13.41 -21.01
C ASN A 491 0.73 14.21 -20.38
N ALA A 492 1.74 14.59 -21.17
CA ALA A 492 2.82 15.48 -20.74
C ALA A 492 2.31 16.85 -20.24
N ASN A 493 1.41 17.51 -20.98
CA ASN A 493 0.84 18.79 -20.54
C ASN A 493 -0.12 18.62 -19.35
N TYR A 494 -0.85 17.51 -19.27
CA TYR A 494 -1.71 17.20 -18.14
C TYR A 494 -0.93 17.04 -16.83
N ILE A 495 0.22 16.35 -16.86
CA ILE A 495 1.12 16.20 -15.70
C ILE A 495 1.61 17.56 -15.23
N LEU A 496 1.98 18.43 -16.17
CA LEU A 496 2.43 19.80 -15.90
C LEU A 496 1.28 20.77 -15.57
N GLN A 497 0.03 20.28 -15.42
CA GLN A 497 -1.15 21.07 -15.10
C GLN A 497 -1.47 22.16 -16.15
N ASN A 498 -1.01 21.97 -17.38
CA ASN A 498 -1.21 22.89 -18.52
C ASN A 498 -2.39 22.42 -19.39
N GLU A 499 -3.54 22.17 -18.77
CA GLU A 499 -4.74 21.74 -19.49
C GLU A 499 -5.38 22.95 -20.22
N PRO A 500 -5.78 22.80 -21.50
CA PRO A 500 -6.40 23.90 -22.23
C PRO A 500 -7.82 24.20 -21.72
N ASN A 501 -8.18 25.48 -21.82
CA ASN A 501 -9.51 26.01 -21.45
C ASN A 501 -10.55 25.92 -22.58
N TRP A 502 -10.19 25.44 -23.76
CA TRP A 502 -11.12 25.30 -24.89
C TRP A 502 -11.83 23.94 -24.86
N MET A 503 -13.08 23.90 -25.35
CA MET A 503 -13.80 22.66 -25.70
C MET A 503 -14.62 22.89 -26.96
N ILE A 504 -14.83 21.85 -27.76
CA ILE A 504 -15.89 21.86 -28.79
C ILE A 504 -17.19 21.44 -28.13
N THR A 505 -18.29 22.11 -28.48
CA THR A 505 -19.60 21.88 -27.84
C THR A 505 -20.68 21.69 -28.90
N THR A 506 -21.65 20.84 -28.59
CA THR A 506 -22.86 20.63 -29.38
C THR A 506 -24.02 20.18 -28.52
N THR A 507 -25.24 20.36 -29.02
CA THR A 507 -26.45 19.84 -28.39
C THR A 507 -26.91 18.60 -29.12
N VAL A 508 -26.98 17.46 -28.41
CA VAL A 508 -27.56 16.23 -28.94
C VAL A 508 -29.07 16.24 -28.75
N ASN A 509 -29.82 15.78 -29.75
CA ASN A 509 -31.25 15.59 -29.58
C ASN A 509 -31.48 14.41 -28.62
N SER A 510 -32.28 14.60 -27.56
CA SER A 510 -32.60 13.55 -26.59
C SER A 510 -33.23 12.32 -27.25
N ASN A 511 -33.98 12.51 -28.34
CA ASN A 511 -34.58 11.40 -29.11
C ASN A 511 -33.55 10.59 -29.91
N ASN A 512 -32.32 11.10 -30.05
CA ASN A 512 -31.21 10.44 -30.75
C ASN A 512 -30.17 9.86 -29.77
N GLN A 513 -30.39 9.93 -28.46
CA GLN A 513 -29.56 9.20 -27.50
C GLN A 513 -29.87 7.71 -27.62
N TYR A 514 -28.92 6.93 -28.12
CA TYR A 514 -29.19 5.53 -28.46
C TYR A 514 -29.19 4.63 -27.22
N GLY A 515 -28.35 4.95 -26.23
CA GLY A 515 -28.22 4.19 -24.98
C GLY A 515 -27.30 4.91 -23.98
N SER A 516 -26.73 4.16 -23.05
CA SER A 516 -25.91 4.68 -21.93
C SER A 516 -24.54 4.00 -21.80
N TYR A 517 -24.12 3.24 -22.81
CA TYR A 517 -22.83 2.55 -22.83
C TYR A 517 -21.71 3.41 -23.41
N PHE A 518 -20.48 2.99 -23.14
CA PHE A 518 -19.25 3.64 -23.60
C PHE A 518 -18.51 2.77 -24.58
N ALA A 519 -17.71 3.38 -25.45
CA ALA A 519 -16.91 2.63 -26.41
C ALA A 519 -15.53 3.25 -26.59
N ILE A 520 -14.56 2.42 -26.91
CA ILE A 520 -13.21 2.83 -27.30
C ILE A 520 -12.84 2.11 -28.59
N GLY A 521 -12.04 2.74 -29.45
CA GLY A 521 -11.65 2.13 -30.71
C GLY A 521 -11.07 3.06 -31.76
N THR A 522 -11.14 2.62 -33.01
CA THR A 522 -10.64 3.35 -34.19
C THR A 522 -11.70 4.30 -34.77
N SER A 523 -11.36 5.56 -34.98
CA SER A 523 -12.22 6.54 -35.68
C SER A 523 -11.97 6.59 -37.20
N ARG A 524 -10.89 5.94 -37.65
CA ARG A 524 -10.51 5.66 -39.04
C ARG A 524 -9.46 4.55 -39.05
N GLY A 525 -9.37 3.75 -40.12
CA GLY A 525 -8.29 2.77 -40.35
C GLY A 525 -8.24 2.22 -41.78
N GLY A 526 -7.17 1.48 -42.11
CA GLY A 526 -7.00 0.70 -43.35
C GLY A 526 -6.77 -0.79 -43.04
N THR A 527 -6.71 -1.66 -44.04
CA THR A 527 -6.35 -3.08 -43.83
C THR A 527 -4.88 -3.18 -43.39
N ASN A 528 -4.64 -3.54 -42.13
CA ASN A 528 -3.34 -3.91 -41.52
C ASN A 528 -2.32 -2.79 -41.25
N THR A 529 -2.74 -1.55 -40.96
CA THR A 529 -1.81 -0.40 -40.81
C THR A 529 -2.02 0.48 -39.58
N GLN A 530 -2.70 -0.01 -38.53
CA GLN A 530 -3.03 0.81 -37.36
C GLN A 530 -2.84 0.07 -36.04
N ASN A 531 -2.26 0.75 -35.06
CA ASN A 531 -2.22 0.30 -33.67
C ASN A 531 -2.88 1.35 -32.79
N ILE A 532 -3.72 0.92 -31.86
CA ILE A 532 -4.40 1.80 -30.90
C ILE A 532 -4.19 1.27 -29.49
N TYR A 533 -4.10 2.18 -28.55
CA TYR A 533 -3.76 1.95 -27.16
C TYR A 533 -4.68 2.79 -26.29
N PHE A 534 -5.18 2.21 -25.20
CA PHE A 534 -6.04 2.89 -24.24
C PHE A 534 -5.63 2.55 -22.82
N ASP A 535 -5.79 3.52 -21.93
CA ASP A 535 -5.42 3.42 -20.53
C ASP A 535 -6.34 4.33 -19.69
N ASN A 536 -6.42 4.11 -18.37
CA ASN A 536 -7.08 4.98 -17.40
C ASN A 536 -8.50 5.47 -17.82
N PHE A 537 -9.36 4.55 -18.26
CA PHE A 537 -10.75 4.88 -18.56
C PHE A 537 -11.52 5.16 -17.27
N ARG A 538 -12.27 6.27 -17.23
CA ARG A 538 -13.11 6.61 -16.08
C ARG A 538 -14.32 7.46 -16.44
N VAL A 539 -15.36 7.33 -15.62
CA VAL A 539 -16.55 8.18 -15.60
C VAL A 539 -16.72 8.75 -14.20
N ARG A 540 -16.87 10.07 -14.10
CA ARG A 540 -17.01 10.80 -12.84
C ARG A 540 -18.16 11.79 -12.88
N LYS A 541 -18.61 12.24 -11.70
CA LYS A 541 -19.66 13.25 -11.59
C LYS A 541 -19.19 14.58 -12.20
N TYR A 542 -20.15 15.36 -12.70
CA TYR A 542 -19.92 16.68 -13.27
C TYR A 542 -20.16 17.79 -12.24
N ALA A 543 -19.33 18.83 -12.28
CA ALA A 543 -19.54 20.10 -11.60
C ALA A 543 -19.30 21.25 -12.61
N ALA A 544 -20.06 22.34 -12.48
CA ALA A 544 -19.97 23.48 -13.38
C ALA A 544 -18.61 24.19 -13.26
N ILE A 545 -18.09 24.27 -12.04
CA ILE A 545 -16.74 24.73 -11.73
C ILE A 545 -16.02 23.56 -11.06
N GLU A 546 -14.88 23.13 -11.60
CA GLU A 546 -14.11 22.00 -11.06
C GLU A 546 -13.63 22.33 -9.63
N PRO A 547 -13.90 21.44 -8.64
CA PRO A 547 -13.33 21.58 -7.32
C PRO A 547 -11.79 21.53 -7.34
N THR A 548 -11.18 22.26 -6.42
CA THR A 548 -9.71 22.33 -6.30
C THR A 548 -9.26 21.78 -4.96
N SER A 549 -8.00 21.34 -4.88
CA SER A 549 -7.41 20.85 -3.64
C SER A 549 -6.10 21.59 -3.32
N LYS A 550 -5.86 21.81 -2.04
CA LYS A 550 -4.63 22.40 -1.51
C LYS A 550 -4.07 21.49 -0.42
N VAL A 551 -2.89 20.97 -0.68
CA VAL A 551 -2.17 20.07 0.22
C VAL A 551 -1.27 20.89 1.13
N TYR A 552 -1.36 20.67 2.44
CA TYR A 552 -0.47 21.25 3.43
C TYR A 552 0.62 20.25 3.82
N PRO A 553 1.83 20.74 4.17
CA PRO A 553 2.95 19.86 4.51
C PRO A 553 2.58 18.83 5.58
N LEU A 554 2.99 17.58 5.37
CA LEU A 554 2.89 16.52 6.35
C LEU A 554 3.67 16.91 7.61
N SER A 555 2.99 16.97 8.75
CA SER A 555 3.65 17.16 10.05
C SER A 555 3.88 15.79 10.71
N LYS A 556 5.05 15.61 11.31
CA LYS A 556 5.34 14.42 12.12
C LYS A 556 4.68 14.61 13.48
N THR A 557 3.51 14.04 13.69
CA THR A 557 2.91 13.98 15.03
C THR A 557 3.45 12.75 15.75
N ILE A 558 4.46 12.91 16.61
CA ILE A 558 4.83 11.85 17.56
C ILE A 558 3.96 12.01 18.81
N GLY A 559 2.69 11.66 18.70
CA GLY A 559 1.83 11.46 19.88
C GLY A 559 1.71 9.96 20.15
N LEU A 560 2.13 9.48 21.32
CA LEU A 560 1.65 8.20 21.87
C LEU A 560 0.74 8.57 23.03
N ASN A 561 -0.54 8.78 22.73
CA ASN A 561 -1.56 8.83 23.77
C ASN A 561 -2.07 7.41 23.96
N TYR A 562 -1.61 6.72 25.00
CA TYR A 562 -2.24 5.48 25.43
C TYR A 562 -3.20 5.81 26.56
N ILE A 563 -4.48 5.92 26.21
CA ILE A 563 -5.57 6.02 27.16
C ILE A 563 -6.39 4.76 26.92
N SER A 564 -6.41 3.81 27.86
CA SER A 564 -7.61 2.97 27.93
C SER A 564 -8.72 3.91 28.39
N PRO A 565 -9.78 4.17 27.59
CA PRO A 565 -10.90 4.97 28.08
C PRO A 565 -11.56 4.29 29.30
N LYS A 566 -12.53 4.96 29.94
CA LYS A 566 -13.36 4.28 30.93
C LYS A 566 -14.00 3.07 30.23
N ARG A 567 -13.76 1.86 30.73
CA ARG A 567 -14.33 0.64 30.13
C ARG A 567 -15.88 0.63 30.17
N SER A 568 -16.53 1.62 30.80
CA SER A 568 -17.98 1.82 30.87
C SER A 568 -18.56 2.26 29.52
N ASP A 569 -17.70 2.74 28.63
CA ASP A 569 -18.03 2.95 27.21
C ASP A 569 -18.06 1.60 26.45
N GLY A 570 -17.84 0.50 27.16
CA GLY A 570 -17.87 -0.88 26.70
C GLY A 570 -16.70 -1.22 25.79
N THR A 571 -16.52 -2.50 25.56
CA THR A 571 -15.88 -3.05 24.35
C THR A 571 -16.63 -2.64 23.05
N LYS A 572 -17.49 -1.61 23.10
CA LYS A 572 -18.26 -1.07 21.98
C LYS A 572 -17.47 0.06 21.34
N TYR A 573 -16.53 -0.30 20.47
CA TYR A 573 -16.10 0.62 19.43
C TYR A 573 -17.15 0.64 18.33
N THR A 574 -18.21 1.43 18.48
CA THR A 574 -19.03 1.79 17.32
C THR A 574 -19.60 3.18 17.46
N LEU A 575 -19.54 3.93 16.36
CA LEU A 575 -20.77 4.22 15.64
C LEU A 575 -20.60 3.84 14.15
N SER A 576 -21.40 2.84 13.74
CA SER A 576 -21.65 2.30 12.38
C SER A 576 -20.87 1.06 11.88
N THR A 577 -21.62 -0.05 11.89
CA THR A 577 -21.59 -1.33 11.13
C THR A 577 -20.36 -2.21 10.95
N ASP A 578 -19.12 -1.81 11.19
CA ASP A 578 -17.98 -2.75 11.04
C ASP A 578 -17.42 -3.24 12.38
N TYR A 579 -17.43 -4.56 12.55
CA TYR A 579 -16.92 -5.28 13.72
C TYR A 579 -15.39 -5.08 13.84
N SER A 580 -14.90 -4.85 15.06
CA SER A 580 -13.50 -5.13 15.39
C SER A 580 -13.29 -6.65 15.30
N ILE A 581 -12.67 -7.12 14.23
CA ILE A 581 -12.56 -8.57 13.93
C ILE A 581 -11.38 -9.27 14.63
N TYR A 582 -10.60 -8.59 15.48
CA TYR A 582 -9.31 -9.14 15.94
C TYR A 582 -9.17 -9.39 17.45
N TYR A 583 -10.07 -8.89 18.30
CA TYR A 583 -10.02 -9.18 19.73
C TYR A 583 -11.32 -8.80 20.45
N GLU A 584 -12.08 -9.78 20.94
CA GLU A 584 -13.13 -9.55 21.94
C GLU A 584 -12.67 -10.18 23.27
N GLU A 585 -12.57 -9.34 24.31
CA GLU A 585 -12.21 -9.80 25.65
C GLU A 585 -13.36 -10.61 26.25
N ALA A 586 -13.13 -11.88 26.55
CA ALA A 586 -14.09 -12.74 27.23
C ALA A 586 -14.69 -12.03 28.45
N ASP A 587 -16.03 -12.00 28.52
CA ASP A 587 -16.73 -11.36 29.61
C ASP A 587 -16.49 -12.10 30.93
N GLY A 588 -16.23 -11.33 31.99
CA GLY A 588 -15.97 -11.83 33.34
C GLY A 588 -14.50 -12.09 33.68
N TYR A 589 -13.57 -12.05 32.72
CA TYR A 589 -12.14 -12.33 32.97
C TYR A 589 -11.27 -11.05 32.94
N PRO A 590 -10.32 -10.87 33.87
CA PRO A 590 -9.39 -9.74 33.85
C PRO A 590 -8.38 -9.86 32.70
N SER A 591 -7.98 -8.74 32.10
CA SER A 591 -6.91 -8.71 31.08
C SER A 591 -5.55 -9.01 31.69
N ILE A 592 -4.53 -9.29 30.87
CA ILE A 592 -3.15 -9.47 31.38
C ILE A 592 -2.67 -8.22 32.14
N ILE A 593 -3.09 -7.02 31.70
CA ILE A 593 -2.75 -5.75 32.37
C ILE A 593 -3.48 -5.62 33.71
N ASP A 594 -4.75 -6.04 33.79
CA ASP A 594 -5.52 -6.04 35.05
C ASP A 594 -4.88 -7.00 36.07
N ARG A 595 -4.46 -8.18 35.62
CA ARG A 595 -3.81 -9.19 36.47
C ARG A 595 -2.45 -8.73 36.98
N LEU A 596 -1.66 -8.09 36.13
CA LEU A 596 -0.37 -7.51 36.53
C LEU A 596 -0.54 -6.32 37.49
N ALA A 597 -1.66 -5.61 37.41
CA ALA A 597 -2.07 -4.60 38.38
C ALA A 597 -2.70 -5.19 39.67
N GLY A 598 -2.68 -6.51 39.84
CA GLY A 598 -3.19 -7.21 41.02
C GLY A 598 -4.72 -7.23 41.10
N LYS A 599 -5.42 -7.32 39.96
CA LYS A 599 -6.88 -7.44 39.90
C LYS A 599 -7.30 -8.81 39.37
N ASP A 600 -8.18 -9.46 40.13
CA ASP A 600 -8.76 -10.76 39.80
C ASP A 600 -10.06 -10.66 38.99
N VAL A 601 -10.57 -9.44 38.78
CA VAL A 601 -11.87 -9.19 38.12
C VAL A 601 -11.78 -8.07 37.09
N LYS A 602 -12.56 -8.20 36.00
CA LYS A 602 -12.71 -7.17 34.95
C LYS A 602 -13.44 -5.96 35.53
N THR A 603 -12.79 -4.81 35.67
CA THR A 603 -13.43 -3.57 36.16
C THR A 603 -13.85 -2.69 34.99
N TRP A 604 -15.16 -2.64 34.72
CA TRP A 604 -15.70 -1.82 33.63
C TRP A 604 -15.64 -0.31 33.91
N ASN A 605 -15.60 0.16 35.16
CA ASN A 605 -15.66 1.60 35.43
C ASN A 605 -14.31 2.33 35.36
N LEU A 606 -13.19 1.60 35.32
CA LEU A 606 -11.83 2.13 35.36
C LEU A 606 -11.00 1.43 34.28
N GLY A 607 -10.40 2.21 33.38
CA GLY A 607 -9.35 1.73 32.49
C GLY A 607 -7.98 1.98 33.13
N TYR A 608 -7.08 1.00 33.11
CA TYR A 608 -5.67 1.17 33.48
C TYR A 608 -4.86 1.51 32.20
N GLY A 609 -4.38 2.76 32.12
CA GLY A 609 -3.69 3.31 30.95
C GLY A 609 -2.22 3.67 31.20
N ILE A 610 -1.47 3.86 30.12
CA ILE A 610 -0.03 4.14 30.08
C ILE A 610 0.19 5.58 29.60
N LYS A 611 0.66 6.51 30.44
CA LYS A 611 0.96 7.87 29.97
C LYS A 611 2.45 8.01 29.61
N LEU A 612 2.76 8.13 28.32
CA LEU A 612 4.10 8.48 27.84
C LEU A 612 4.10 9.96 27.37
N MET A 613 4.94 10.81 27.96
CA MET A 613 5.16 12.17 27.47
C MET A 613 6.54 12.25 26.82
N GLY A 614 6.59 12.53 25.52
CA GLY A 614 7.81 12.89 24.79
C GLY A 614 7.55 14.18 24.03
N TYR A 615 8.46 15.15 24.18
CA TYR A 615 8.42 16.46 23.50
C TYR A 615 8.78 16.36 22.02
#